data_AF-A0A0N1FNE9-F1
#
_entry.id   AF-A0A0N1FNE9-F1
#
_cell.length_a   1.000
_cell.length_b   1.000
_cell.length_c   1.000
_cell.angle_alpha   90.00
_cell.angle_beta   90.00
_cell.angle_gamma   90.00
#
_symmetry.space_group_name_H-M   'P 1'
#
loop_
_entity.id
_entity.type
_entity.pdbx_description
1 polymer ?
#
loop_
_entity_poly.entity_id
_entity_poly.type
_entity_poly.pdbx_seq_one_letter_code
_entity_poly.pdbx_strand_id
1 'polypeptide(L)'
;MSTPPPGLSASPIAPPRRDAEATKAAILRAARHLMARHAHADITLKAIADRAGVSAPLILKYFGNKDALFGRVMSFETDAAALLDAPLDQLGPHMVRQVLVGQTERGADPVLRIIFAPRQGDQGDVMRANFRTQVSDRLALRLSGPDADLRAELAVGTLLGLGAMYGIARGTRLRATAIEDIVDRYGPTVQALLTP
;
A
#
# COMPACT_ATOMS: atom_id res chain seq x y z
N MET A 1 -60.07 -29.40 8.73
CA MET A 1 -59.14 -29.00 7.67
C MET A 1 -58.51 -27.67 8.09
N SER A 2 -57.27 -27.67 8.55
CA SER A 2 -56.55 -26.45 8.94
C SER A 2 -55.12 -26.53 8.39
N THR A 3 -54.84 -25.70 7.41
CA THR A 3 -53.56 -25.53 6.72
C THR A 3 -52.65 -24.61 7.56
N PRO A 4 -51.35 -24.91 7.75
CA PRO A 4 -50.40 -23.95 8.31
C PRO A 4 -49.89 -23.00 7.21
N PRO A 5 -49.41 -21.78 7.56
CA PRO A 5 -48.87 -20.84 6.58
C PRO A 5 -47.44 -21.22 6.15
N PRO A 6 -47.00 -20.84 4.94
CA PRO A 6 -45.66 -21.15 4.44
C PRO A 6 -44.59 -20.31 5.13
N GLY A 7 -43.46 -20.96 5.43
CA GLY A 7 -42.29 -20.34 6.05
C GLY A 7 -41.69 -19.22 5.19
N LEU A 8 -41.33 -18.13 5.87
CA LEU A 8 -40.57 -17.02 5.30
C LEU A 8 -39.21 -17.53 4.83
N SER A 9 -38.97 -17.47 3.53
CA SER A 9 -37.67 -17.73 2.93
C SER A 9 -36.71 -16.63 3.37
N ALA A 10 -35.75 -16.95 4.23
CA ALA A 10 -34.68 -16.04 4.61
C ALA A 10 -33.73 -15.85 3.41
N SER A 11 -33.72 -14.65 2.82
CA SER A 11 -32.70 -14.28 1.82
C SER A 11 -31.29 -14.37 2.44
N PRO A 12 -30.28 -14.83 1.69
CA PRO A 12 -28.93 -14.95 2.20
C PRO A 12 -28.35 -13.54 2.42
N ILE A 13 -28.04 -13.25 3.68
CA ILE A 13 -27.38 -12.02 4.12
C ILE A 13 -26.05 -11.90 3.36
N ALA A 14 -25.93 -10.88 2.51
CA ALA A 14 -24.65 -10.54 1.89
C ALA A 14 -23.62 -10.26 3.00
N PRO A 15 -22.39 -10.81 2.93
CA PRO A 15 -21.41 -10.67 3.99
C PRO A 15 -21.11 -9.17 4.23
N PRO A 16 -20.94 -8.74 5.49
CA PRO A 16 -20.78 -7.33 5.82
C PRO A 16 -19.55 -6.76 5.12
N ARG A 17 -19.67 -5.53 4.61
CA ARG A 17 -18.67 -4.85 3.75
C ARG A 17 -17.25 -4.82 4.34
N ARG A 18 -17.15 -4.84 5.68
CA ARG A 18 -15.90 -4.87 6.45
C ARG A 18 -15.12 -6.18 6.25
N ASP A 19 -15.80 -7.31 6.10
CA ASP A 19 -15.16 -8.62 5.88
C ASP A 19 -14.61 -8.73 4.46
N ALA A 20 -15.29 -8.12 3.49
CA ALA A 20 -14.84 -8.11 2.10
C ALA A 20 -13.53 -7.32 1.93
N GLU A 21 -13.42 -6.14 2.53
CA GLU A 21 -12.19 -5.33 2.47
C GLU A 21 -11.03 -5.97 3.26
N ALA A 22 -11.32 -6.58 4.42
CA ALA A 22 -10.32 -7.36 5.16
C ALA A 22 -9.81 -8.55 4.33
N THR A 23 -10.70 -9.25 3.64
CA THR A 23 -10.36 -10.39 2.77
C THR A 23 -9.51 -9.94 1.57
N LYS A 24 -9.88 -8.86 0.88
CA LYS A 24 -9.07 -8.29 -0.21
C LYS A 24 -7.68 -7.89 0.27
N ALA A 25 -7.60 -7.24 1.43
CA ALA A 25 -6.32 -6.84 2.01
C ALA A 25 -5.43 -8.04 2.35
N ALA A 26 -6.01 -9.14 2.86
CA ALA A 26 -5.29 -10.39 3.14
C ALA A 26 -4.74 -11.02 1.85
N ILE A 27 -5.54 -11.10 0.78
CA ILE A 27 -5.14 -11.61 -0.54
C ILE A 27 -3.98 -10.79 -1.11
N LEU A 28 -4.09 -9.46 -1.10
CA LEU A 28 -3.03 -8.56 -1.58
C LEU A 28 -1.74 -8.69 -0.76
N ARG A 29 -1.84 -8.93 0.55
CA ARG A 29 -0.68 -9.15 1.43
C ARG A 29 0.02 -10.48 1.10
N ALA A 30 -0.75 -11.54 0.88
CA ALA A 30 -0.23 -12.85 0.48
C ALA A 30 0.45 -12.80 -0.90
N ALA A 31 -0.19 -12.17 -1.88
CA ALA A 31 0.36 -12.03 -3.23
C ALA A 31 1.68 -11.23 -3.22
N ARG A 32 1.73 -10.11 -2.49
CA ARG A 32 2.98 -9.34 -2.28
C ARG A 32 4.10 -10.17 -1.67
N HIS A 33 3.78 -10.98 -0.66
CA HIS A 33 4.77 -11.82 -0.01
C HIS A 33 5.42 -12.82 -0.97
N LEU A 34 4.62 -13.41 -1.87
CA LEU A 34 5.10 -14.37 -2.86
C LEU A 34 5.86 -13.68 -4.00
N MET A 35 5.39 -12.53 -4.48
CA MET A 35 6.09 -11.74 -5.51
C MET A 35 7.46 -11.24 -5.07
N ALA A 36 7.66 -11.02 -3.77
CA ALA A 36 8.98 -10.66 -3.24
C ALA A 36 9.98 -11.83 -3.18
N ARG A 37 9.54 -13.08 -3.41
CA ARG A 37 10.34 -14.31 -3.17
C ARG A 37 10.43 -15.24 -4.37
N HIS A 38 9.53 -15.10 -5.34
CA HIS A 38 9.40 -16.03 -6.46
C HIS A 38 9.25 -15.26 -7.77
N ALA A 39 9.68 -15.88 -8.86
CA ALA A 39 9.41 -15.34 -10.20
C ALA A 39 7.91 -15.38 -10.50
N HIS A 40 7.44 -14.45 -11.31
CA HIS A 40 6.03 -14.32 -11.70
C HIS A 40 5.37 -15.61 -12.19
N ALA A 41 6.11 -16.37 -12.99
CA ALA A 41 5.64 -17.62 -13.61
C ALA A 41 5.32 -18.68 -12.54
N ASP A 42 6.07 -18.70 -11.44
CA ASP A 42 5.99 -19.75 -10.41
C ASP A 42 4.88 -19.49 -9.38
N ILE A 43 4.34 -18.27 -9.33
CA ILE A 43 3.31 -17.91 -8.35
C ILE A 43 1.94 -18.36 -8.85
N THR A 44 1.34 -19.34 -8.19
CA THR A 44 -0.01 -19.81 -8.54
C THR A 44 -1.09 -19.13 -7.69
N LEU A 45 -2.31 -18.98 -8.23
CA LEU A 45 -3.46 -18.49 -7.46
C LEU A 45 -3.76 -19.37 -6.23
N LYS A 46 -3.47 -20.68 -6.33
CA LYS A 46 -3.58 -21.62 -5.20
C LYS A 46 -2.62 -21.26 -4.07
N ALA A 47 -1.34 -21.02 -4.38
CA ALA A 47 -0.36 -20.62 -3.36
C ALA A 47 -0.75 -19.30 -2.66
N ILE A 48 -1.32 -18.35 -3.42
CA ILE A 48 -1.84 -17.09 -2.84
C ILE A 48 -3.03 -17.37 -1.93
N ALA A 49 -3.97 -18.21 -2.37
CA ALA A 49 -5.17 -18.58 -1.62
C ALA A 49 -4.82 -19.27 -0.29
N ASP A 50 -3.94 -20.26 -0.34
CA ASP A 50 -3.46 -21.01 0.83
C ASP A 50 -2.81 -20.06 1.86
N ARG A 51 -2.00 -19.10 1.38
CA ARG A 51 -1.35 -18.13 2.26
C ARG A 51 -2.29 -17.05 2.81
N ALA A 52 -3.31 -16.67 2.05
CA ALA A 52 -4.32 -15.70 2.48
C ALA A 52 -5.41 -16.34 3.36
N GLY A 53 -5.46 -17.66 3.47
CA GLY A 53 -6.51 -18.38 4.20
C GLY A 53 -7.87 -18.30 3.51
N VAL A 54 -7.90 -18.21 2.18
CA VAL A 54 -9.11 -18.09 1.36
C VAL A 54 -9.14 -19.15 0.26
N SER A 55 -10.25 -19.27 -0.47
CA SER A 55 -10.34 -20.15 -1.64
C SER A 55 -9.91 -19.42 -2.93
N ALA A 56 -9.31 -20.15 -3.88
CA ALA A 56 -8.92 -19.58 -5.18
C ALA A 56 -10.10 -18.97 -5.97
N PRO A 57 -11.32 -19.56 -5.98
CA PRO A 57 -12.50 -18.93 -6.57
C PRO A 57 -12.85 -17.57 -5.96
N LEU A 58 -12.59 -17.38 -4.65
CA LEU A 58 -12.84 -16.09 -4.00
C LEU A 58 -11.86 -15.00 -4.48
N ILE A 59 -10.62 -15.37 -4.80
CA ILE A 59 -9.66 -14.47 -5.44
C ILE A 59 -10.16 -14.05 -6.82
N LEU A 60 -10.57 -15.01 -7.66
CA LEU A 60 -11.12 -14.72 -8.99
C LEU A 60 -12.39 -13.86 -8.91
N LYS A 61 -13.24 -14.07 -7.90
CA LYS A 61 -14.42 -13.24 -7.65
C LYS A 61 -14.06 -11.77 -7.36
N TYR A 62 -12.98 -11.51 -6.61
CA TYR A 62 -12.59 -10.15 -6.25
C TYR A 62 -11.70 -9.45 -7.28
N PHE A 63 -10.84 -10.20 -7.98
CA PHE A 63 -9.79 -9.64 -8.83
C PHE A 63 -9.93 -10.05 -10.31
N GLY A 64 -10.86 -10.94 -10.65
CA GLY A 64 -11.09 -11.42 -12.01
C GLY A 64 -10.07 -12.48 -12.43
N ASN A 65 -8.79 -12.11 -12.56
CA ASN A 65 -7.73 -13.01 -13.00
C ASN A 65 -6.38 -12.73 -12.28
N LYS A 66 -5.37 -13.58 -12.54
CA LYS A 66 -4.04 -13.48 -11.92
C LYS A 66 -3.32 -12.17 -12.29
N ASP A 67 -3.40 -11.75 -13.55
CA ASP A 67 -2.73 -10.55 -14.04
C ASP A 67 -3.33 -9.27 -13.43
N ALA A 68 -4.65 -9.22 -13.26
CA ALA A 68 -5.36 -8.12 -12.60
C ALA A 68 -5.03 -8.05 -11.10
N LEU A 69 -4.92 -9.19 -10.41
CA LEU A 69 -4.44 -9.24 -9.03
C LEU A 69 -3.01 -8.69 -8.94
N PHE A 70 -2.13 -9.10 -9.84
CA PHE A 70 -0.75 -8.64 -9.85
C PHE A 70 -0.59 -7.19 -10.25
N GLY A 71 -1.36 -6.70 -11.21
CA GLY A 71 -1.46 -5.28 -11.51
C GLY A 71 -1.86 -4.47 -10.28
N ARG A 72 -2.79 -4.99 -9.46
CA ARG A 72 -3.17 -4.36 -8.20
C ARG A 72 -2.05 -4.42 -7.15
N VAL A 73 -1.29 -5.50 -7.10
CA VAL A 73 -0.11 -5.64 -6.23
C VAL A 73 1.03 -4.70 -6.64
N MET A 74 1.18 -4.41 -7.93
CA MET A 74 2.21 -3.53 -8.47
C MET A 74 1.79 -2.06 -8.51
N SER A 75 0.53 -1.77 -8.20
CA SER A 75 -0.02 -0.41 -8.12
C SER A 75 0.28 0.24 -6.77
N PHE A 76 0.59 1.53 -6.79
CA PHE A 76 0.76 2.40 -5.63
C PHE A 76 -0.40 3.37 -5.47
N GLU A 77 -1.47 3.29 -6.27
CA GLU A 77 -2.54 4.30 -6.27
C GLU A 77 -3.21 4.48 -4.91
N THR A 78 -3.50 3.38 -4.21
CA THR A 78 -4.13 3.44 -2.88
C THR A 78 -3.14 3.96 -1.83
N ASP A 79 -1.86 3.62 -1.97
CA ASP A 79 -0.81 4.10 -1.09
C ASP A 79 -0.61 5.61 -1.27
N ALA A 80 -0.53 6.08 -2.51
CA ALA A 80 -0.39 7.48 -2.87
C ALA A 80 -1.62 8.30 -2.47
N ALA A 81 -2.83 7.77 -2.66
CA ALA A 81 -4.04 8.45 -2.23
C ALA A 81 -4.01 8.72 -0.72
N ALA A 82 -3.67 7.73 0.11
CA ALA A 82 -3.54 7.92 1.55
C ALA A 82 -2.37 8.84 1.93
N LEU A 83 -1.21 8.67 1.28
CA LEU A 83 0.00 9.46 1.51
C LEU A 83 -0.23 10.95 1.23
N LEU A 84 -1.05 11.25 0.23
CA LEU A 84 -1.34 12.62 -0.23
C LEU A 84 -2.67 13.16 0.31
N ASP A 85 -3.32 12.47 1.24
CA ASP A 85 -4.63 12.87 1.81
C ASP A 85 -4.50 13.94 2.92
N ALA A 86 -3.89 15.07 2.58
CA ALA A 86 -3.77 16.22 3.47
C ALA A 86 -3.56 17.53 2.68
N PRO A 87 -3.98 18.69 3.21
CA PRO A 87 -3.59 20.01 2.69
C PRO A 87 -2.08 20.19 2.57
N LEU A 88 -1.62 21.00 1.60
CA LEU A 88 -0.19 21.12 1.26
C LEU A 88 0.67 21.67 2.41
N ASP A 89 0.12 22.59 3.21
CA ASP A 89 0.75 23.20 4.39
C ASP A 89 1.01 22.21 5.53
N GLN A 90 0.32 21.06 5.53
CA GLN A 90 0.43 20.01 6.55
C GLN A 90 0.87 18.67 5.98
N LEU A 91 1.21 18.65 4.69
CA LEU A 91 1.44 17.42 3.94
C LEU A 91 2.69 16.68 4.43
N GLY A 92 3.77 17.38 4.76
CA GLY A 92 5.01 16.77 5.25
C GLY A 92 4.80 15.91 6.51
N PRO A 93 4.29 16.48 7.63
CA PRO A 93 3.94 15.73 8.83
C PRO A 93 2.95 14.58 8.56
N HIS A 94 1.94 14.80 7.71
CA HIS A 94 1.00 13.74 7.33
C HIS A 94 1.68 12.57 6.63
N MET A 95 2.54 12.84 5.66
CA MET A 95 3.27 11.80 4.92
C MET A 95 4.15 10.96 5.85
N VAL A 96 4.85 11.60 6.81
CA VAL A 96 5.66 10.92 7.82
C VAL A 96 4.79 9.98 8.66
N ARG A 97 3.64 10.47 9.14
CA ARG A 97 2.69 9.66 9.91
C ARG A 97 2.19 8.46 9.11
N GLN A 98 1.78 8.66 7.86
CA GLN A 98 1.28 7.59 6.99
C GLN A 98 2.32 6.49 6.78
N VAL A 99 3.59 6.85 6.58
CA VAL A 99 4.68 5.86 6.46
C VAL A 99 4.81 5.05 7.76
N LEU A 100 4.87 5.70 8.92
CA LEU A 100 5.08 5.01 10.21
C LEU A 100 3.87 4.14 10.64
N VAL A 101 2.65 4.62 10.43
CA VAL A 101 1.42 3.87 10.71
C VAL A 101 1.27 2.69 9.75
N GLY A 102 1.53 2.90 8.46
CA GLY A 102 1.51 1.84 7.45
C GLY A 102 2.44 0.67 7.80
N GLN A 103 3.61 0.99 8.36
CA GLN A 103 4.58 0.01 8.84
C GLN A 103 4.11 -0.78 10.07
N THR A 104 3.43 -0.10 10.99
CA THR A 104 3.00 -0.69 12.27
C THR A 104 1.78 -1.58 12.11
N GLU A 105 0.81 -1.18 11.26
CA GLU A 105 -0.50 -1.83 11.18
C GLU A 105 -0.63 -2.86 10.06
N ARG A 106 -0.01 -2.62 8.89
CA ARG A 106 -0.37 -3.34 7.66
C ARG A 106 0.65 -4.41 7.27
N GLY A 107 1.88 -4.36 7.80
CA GLY A 107 2.98 -5.28 7.46
C GLY A 107 3.31 -5.28 5.95
N ALA A 108 3.01 -4.18 5.28
CA ALA A 108 2.71 -4.11 3.87
C ALA A 108 3.21 -2.77 3.35
N ASP A 109 4.52 -2.64 3.29
CA ASP A 109 5.17 -1.34 3.11
C ASP A 109 5.33 -0.97 1.63
N PRO A 110 4.69 0.09 1.13
CA PRO A 110 5.01 0.65 -0.18
C PRO A 110 6.51 1.02 -0.29
N VAL A 111 7.17 1.41 0.81
CA VAL A 111 8.61 1.70 0.84
C VAL A 111 9.44 0.43 0.61
N LEU A 112 9.15 -0.68 1.30
CA LEU A 112 9.83 -1.96 1.01
C LEU A 112 9.58 -2.44 -0.43
N ARG A 113 8.36 -2.24 -0.96
CA ARG A 113 8.02 -2.69 -2.32
C ARG A 113 8.89 -2.03 -3.38
N ILE A 114 9.18 -0.73 -3.26
CA ILE A 114 10.03 -0.04 -4.22
C ILE A 114 11.52 -0.30 -3.96
N ILE A 115 11.96 -0.33 -2.69
CA ILE A 115 13.37 -0.59 -2.33
C ILE A 115 13.82 -1.99 -2.77
N PHE A 116 12.95 -2.99 -2.63
CA PHE A 116 13.23 -4.38 -3.04
C PHE A 116 12.67 -4.73 -4.42
N ALA A 117 12.23 -3.75 -5.21
CA ALA A 117 11.83 -4.00 -6.58
C ALA A 117 13.02 -4.62 -7.35
N PRO A 118 12.82 -5.73 -8.10
CA PRO A 118 13.88 -6.33 -8.90
C PRO A 118 14.54 -5.29 -9.79
N ARG A 119 15.88 -5.25 -9.82
CA ARG A 119 16.60 -4.28 -10.67
C ARG A 119 16.51 -4.65 -12.15
N GLN A 120 16.32 -5.93 -12.46
CA GLN A 120 16.25 -6.46 -13.82
C GLN A 120 14.90 -7.13 -14.07
N GLY A 121 14.46 -7.10 -15.32
CA GLY A 121 13.21 -7.72 -15.80
C GLY A 121 12.01 -6.78 -15.75
N ASP A 122 11.05 -7.05 -16.64
CA ASP A 122 9.87 -6.22 -16.92
C ASP A 122 9.08 -5.82 -15.67
N GLN A 123 9.04 -6.70 -14.66
CA GLN A 123 8.31 -6.41 -13.42
C GLN A 123 8.92 -5.28 -12.61
N GLY A 124 10.25 -5.21 -12.56
CA GLY A 124 10.96 -4.13 -11.89
C GLY A 124 10.70 -2.79 -12.56
N ASP A 125 10.72 -2.78 -13.89
CA ASP A 125 10.46 -1.59 -14.70
C ASP A 125 9.02 -1.10 -14.54
N VAL A 126 8.03 -1.99 -14.57
CA VAL A 126 6.63 -1.65 -14.32
C VAL A 126 6.44 -1.10 -12.90
N MET A 127 7.07 -1.69 -11.89
CA MET A 127 6.98 -1.19 -10.50
C MET A 127 7.57 0.22 -10.37
N ARG A 128 8.73 0.48 -10.98
CA ARG A 128 9.37 1.81 -10.99
C ARG A 128 8.52 2.84 -11.75
N ALA A 129 7.99 2.47 -12.91
CA ALA A 129 7.12 3.32 -13.70
C ALA A 129 5.82 3.67 -12.95
N ASN A 130 5.20 2.69 -12.30
CA ASN A 130 4.04 2.91 -11.44
C ASN A 130 4.38 3.80 -10.25
N PHE A 131 5.53 3.61 -9.60
CA PHE A 131 5.93 4.45 -8.47
C PHE A 131 6.13 5.90 -8.89
N ARG A 132 6.86 6.15 -9.99
CA ARG A 132 7.05 7.49 -10.55
C ARG A 132 5.70 8.15 -10.85
N THR A 133 4.88 7.50 -11.67
CA THR A 133 3.60 8.07 -12.14
C THR A 133 2.54 8.23 -11.06
N GLN A 134 2.47 7.30 -10.11
CA GLN A 134 1.40 7.27 -9.12
C GLN A 134 1.78 7.96 -7.81
N VAL A 135 3.08 8.15 -7.52
CA VAL A 135 3.56 8.79 -6.29
C VAL A 135 4.28 10.09 -6.59
N SER A 136 5.41 10.06 -7.29
CA SER A 136 6.24 11.25 -7.53
C SER A 136 5.52 12.29 -8.39
N ASP A 137 5.02 11.91 -9.56
CA ASP A 137 4.36 12.82 -10.49
C ASP A 137 3.07 13.38 -9.87
N ARG A 138 2.32 12.54 -9.13
CA ARG A 138 1.11 13.00 -8.42
C ARG A 138 1.43 13.99 -7.30
N LEU A 139 2.54 13.82 -6.59
CA LEU A 139 3.00 14.78 -5.59
C LEU A 139 3.43 16.08 -6.27
N ALA A 140 4.23 16.00 -7.35
CA ALA A 140 4.72 17.15 -8.10
C ALA A 140 3.58 18.03 -8.62
N LEU A 141 2.48 17.43 -9.11
CA LEU A 141 1.26 18.15 -9.53
C LEU A 141 0.62 18.99 -8.42
N ARG A 142 0.92 18.71 -7.15
CA ARG A 142 0.43 19.50 -6.01
C ARG A 142 1.38 20.62 -5.61
N LEU A 143 2.62 20.60 -6.07
CA LEU A 143 3.64 21.57 -5.67
C LEU A 143 3.62 22.78 -6.60
N SER A 144 3.83 23.96 -6.02
CA SER A 144 4.04 25.20 -6.75
C SER A 144 5.52 25.61 -6.74
N GLY A 145 5.89 26.49 -7.66
CA GLY A 145 7.24 27.05 -7.75
C GLY A 145 8.19 26.22 -8.61
N PRO A 146 9.48 26.60 -8.66
CA PRO A 146 10.48 25.91 -9.46
C PRO A 146 10.74 24.49 -8.96
N ASP A 147 11.23 23.64 -9.86
CA ASP A 147 11.75 22.30 -9.57
C ASP A 147 10.77 21.38 -8.82
N ALA A 148 9.46 21.53 -9.08
CA ALA A 148 8.41 20.74 -8.44
C ALA A 148 8.66 19.22 -8.53
N ASP A 149 9.09 18.73 -9.69
CA ASP A 149 9.38 17.31 -9.90
C ASP A 149 10.54 16.83 -9.02
N LEU A 150 11.67 17.56 -9.04
CA LEU A 150 12.84 17.24 -8.23
C LEU A 150 12.52 17.30 -6.74
N ARG A 151 11.79 18.33 -6.31
CA ARG A 151 11.37 18.50 -4.92
C ARG A 151 10.44 17.38 -4.44
N ALA A 152 9.52 16.94 -5.29
CA ALA A 152 8.69 15.78 -5.02
C ALA A 152 9.55 14.50 -4.86
N GLU A 153 10.51 14.27 -5.75
CA GLU A 153 11.42 13.12 -5.65
C GLU A 153 12.30 13.18 -4.39
N LEU A 154 12.81 14.35 -4.01
CA LEU A 154 13.59 14.54 -2.78
C LEU A 154 12.74 14.28 -1.52
N ALA A 155 11.49 14.76 -1.50
CA ALA A 155 10.57 14.51 -0.39
C ALA A 155 10.26 13.02 -0.26
N VAL A 156 9.96 12.36 -1.38
CA VAL A 156 9.73 10.91 -1.43
C VAL A 156 10.98 10.14 -1.00
N GLY A 157 12.17 10.50 -1.49
CA GLY A 157 13.45 9.88 -1.10
C GLY A 157 13.72 9.99 0.40
N THR A 158 13.40 11.13 0.99
CA THR A 158 13.52 11.37 2.45
C THR A 158 12.59 10.44 3.25
N LEU A 159 11.38 10.20 2.75
CA LEU A 159 10.43 9.26 3.35
C LEU A 159 10.85 7.80 3.15
N LEU A 160 11.43 7.44 1.99
CA LEU A 160 11.97 6.11 1.74
C LEU A 160 13.10 5.78 2.73
N GLY A 161 13.98 6.75 3.02
CA GLY A 161 15.03 6.60 4.03
C GLY A 161 14.48 6.34 5.44
N LEU A 162 13.45 7.09 5.84
CA LEU A 162 12.78 6.87 7.13
C LEU A 162 12.11 5.48 7.20
N GLY A 163 11.37 5.11 6.15
CA GLY A 163 10.71 3.82 6.06
C GLY A 163 11.70 2.65 6.10
N ALA A 164 12.86 2.79 5.42
CA ALA A 164 13.96 1.83 5.49
C ALA A 164 14.55 1.72 6.90
N MET A 165 14.80 2.85 7.58
CA MET A 165 15.31 2.84 8.96
C MET A 165 14.33 2.18 9.93
N TYR A 166 13.02 2.44 9.78
CA TYR A 166 11.98 1.89 10.62
C TYR A 166 11.74 0.39 10.36
N GLY A 167 11.62 0.00 9.08
CA GLY A 167 11.21 -1.34 8.65
C GLY A 167 12.35 -2.33 8.40
N ILE A 168 13.45 -1.88 7.79
CA ILE A 168 14.58 -2.74 7.39
C ILE A 168 15.63 -2.79 8.48
N ALA A 169 16.19 -1.63 8.83
CA ALA A 169 17.23 -1.54 9.86
C ALA A 169 16.67 -1.78 11.27
N ARG A 170 15.34 -1.65 11.42
CA ARG A 170 14.59 -1.84 12.68
C ARG A 170 15.23 -1.05 13.83
N GLY A 171 15.57 0.22 13.57
CA GLY A 171 16.24 1.09 14.53
C GLY A 171 15.57 1.08 15.90
N THR A 172 16.29 0.63 16.93
CA THR A 172 15.71 0.36 18.26
C THR A 172 15.14 1.61 18.91
N ARG A 173 15.86 2.74 18.83
CA ARG A 173 15.40 4.04 19.34
C ARG A 173 14.20 4.55 18.56
N LEU A 174 14.28 4.53 17.22
CA LEU A 174 13.20 5.01 16.35
C LEU A 174 11.88 4.25 16.61
N ARG A 175 11.94 2.93 16.80
CA ARG A 175 10.75 2.11 17.07
C ARG A 175 10.25 2.19 18.51
N ALA A 176 11.06 2.67 19.44
CA ALA A 176 10.67 2.89 20.84
C ALA A 176 10.04 4.28 21.06
N THR A 177 10.27 5.22 20.14
CA THR A 177 9.70 6.57 20.18
C THR A 177 8.25 6.56 19.71
N ALA A 178 7.40 7.41 20.31
CA ALA A 178 6.02 7.58 19.86
C ALA A 178 5.98 8.15 18.43
N ILE A 179 5.01 7.72 17.62
CA ILE A 179 4.89 8.16 16.22
C ILE A 179 4.83 9.68 16.13
N GLU A 180 4.05 10.33 16.99
CA GLU A 180 3.89 11.80 16.98
C GLU A 180 5.21 12.54 17.28
N ASP A 181 6.03 12.04 18.22
CA ASP A 181 7.36 12.63 18.48
C ASP A 181 8.29 12.55 17.26
N ILE A 182 8.15 11.51 16.43
CA ILE A 182 8.91 11.37 15.17
C ILE A 182 8.34 12.32 14.11
N VAL A 183 7.01 12.43 14.02
CA VAL A 183 6.32 13.34 13.11
C VAL A 183 6.71 14.79 13.39
N ASP A 184 6.75 15.20 14.65
CA ASP A 184 7.14 16.56 15.06
C ASP A 184 8.59 16.88 14.70
N ARG A 185 9.49 15.88 14.74
CA ARG A 185 10.91 16.04 14.42
C ARG A 185 11.23 15.97 12.93
N TYR A 186 10.55 15.08 12.20
CA TYR A 186 10.88 14.73 10.81
C TYR A 186 9.95 15.40 9.79
N GLY A 187 8.70 15.69 10.19
CA GLY A 187 7.69 16.36 9.38
C GLY A 187 8.16 17.70 8.80
N PRO A 188 8.80 18.60 9.59
CA PRO A 188 9.32 19.86 9.07
C PRO A 188 10.35 19.70 7.95
N THR A 189 11.22 18.69 8.03
CA THR A 189 12.21 18.40 6.98
C THR A 189 11.53 18.01 5.67
N VAL A 190 10.50 17.17 5.74
CA VAL A 190 9.72 16.81 4.54
C VAL A 190 8.96 18.03 4.03
N GLN A 191 8.31 18.80 4.92
CA GLN A 191 7.54 19.99 4.54
C GLN A 191 8.41 21.05 3.83
N ALA A 192 9.65 21.25 4.28
CA ALA A 192 10.59 22.17 3.66
C ALA A 192 10.93 21.80 2.20
N LEU A 193 10.81 20.53 1.81
CA LEU A 193 10.96 20.10 0.42
C LEU A 193 9.68 20.39 -0.40
N LEU A 194 8.51 20.48 0.25
CA LEU A 194 7.20 20.71 -0.38
C LEU A 194 6.84 22.19 -0.57
N THR A 195 7.59 23.09 0.06
CA THR A 195 7.49 24.55 -0.16
C THR A 195 8.69 25.10 -0.93
N PRO A 196 8.53 26.12 -1.79
CA PRO A 196 9.64 26.82 -2.44
C PRO A 196 10.59 27.50 -1.45
#